data_AF-A0A260YYE1-F1
#
_entry.id   AF-A0A260YYE1-F1
#
_cell.length_a   1.000
_cell.length_b   1.000
_cell.length_c   1.000
_cell.angle_alpha   90.00
_cell.angle_beta   90.00
_cell.angle_gamma   90.00
#
_symmetry.space_group_name_H-M   'P 1'
#
loop_
_entity.id
_entity.type
_entity.pdbx_description
1 polymer ?
#
loop_
_entity_poly.entity_id
_entity_poly.type
_entity_poly.pdbx_seq_one_letter_code
_entity_poly.pdbx_strand_id
1 'polypeptide(L)'
;SLISLCYHLRSTVGFISDWTPRALACQGLFSENYTRPVYGQIASDLSSWQSSLLSKIYLVVDGVLSKIIPAIIFPVFTFILIRQLHKFATNRERMFSGKNQQQSNMTTRLVICMAISYMISVLPLGVLYVHQALCQNNICSSEAFNMMLVTIVISSATTITHFPICFAISTQYRNTVKNFLGIKAKI
;
A
#
# COMPACT_ATOMS: atom_id res chain seq x y z
N SER A 1 -1.14 23.69 -1.08
CA SER A 1 -2.18 22.89 -0.41
C SER A 1 -1.65 22.40 0.94
N LEU A 2 -2.49 22.29 1.97
CA LEU A 2 -2.10 21.92 3.35
C LEU A 2 -1.23 20.65 3.40
N ILE A 3 -1.51 19.68 2.52
CA ILE A 3 -0.77 18.42 2.40
C ILE A 3 0.69 18.65 1.95
N SER A 4 0.91 19.56 1.00
CA SER A 4 2.25 19.92 0.52
C SER A 4 3.04 20.69 1.59
N LEU A 5 2.35 21.55 2.37
CA LEU A 5 2.96 22.22 3.51
C LEU A 5 3.40 21.21 4.58
N CYS A 6 2.55 20.25 4.94
CA CYS A 6 2.90 19.18 5.88
C CYS A 6 4.07 18.32 5.38
N TYR A 7 4.17 18.11 4.06
CA TYR A 7 5.27 17.34 3.47
C TYR A 7 6.60 18.10 3.55
N HIS A 8 6.61 19.39 3.23
CA HIS A 8 7.79 20.25 3.37
C HIS A 8 8.19 20.46 4.83
N LEU A 9 7.23 20.51 5.75
CA LEU A 9 7.49 20.56 7.19
C LEU A 9 8.08 19.26 7.73
N ARG A 10 7.90 18.13 7.06
CA ARG A 10 8.42 16.82 7.48
C ARG A 10 9.84 16.58 6.99
N SER A 11 10.09 16.83 5.71
CA SER A 11 11.34 16.43 5.07
C SER A 11 11.77 17.39 3.98
N THR A 12 13.07 17.65 3.95
CA THR A 12 13.72 18.39 2.87
C THR A 12 14.74 17.51 2.18
N VAL A 13 15.11 17.87 0.95
CA VAL A 13 16.23 17.22 0.26
C VAL A 13 17.50 17.91 0.76
N GLY A 14 18.40 17.12 1.34
CA GLY A 14 19.65 17.63 1.88
C GLY A 14 20.82 16.69 1.62
N PHE A 15 22.01 17.22 1.84
CA PHE A 15 23.25 16.48 1.67
C PHE A 15 23.38 15.39 2.74
N ILE A 16 23.66 14.16 2.32
CA ILE A 16 23.85 13.01 3.23
C ILE A 16 25.34 12.72 3.39
N SER A 17 26.04 12.49 2.28
CA SER A 17 27.45 12.10 2.29
C SER A 17 28.04 12.17 0.88
N ASP A 18 29.36 12.24 0.78
CA ASP A 18 30.05 12.00 -0.48
C ASP A 18 30.13 10.49 -0.76
N TRP A 19 29.54 10.07 -1.87
CA TRP A 19 29.69 8.71 -2.37
C TRP A 19 31.10 8.52 -2.91
N THR A 20 31.73 7.45 -2.43
CA THR A 20 33.03 6.97 -2.89
C THR A 20 32.86 5.58 -3.50
N PRO A 21 33.46 5.27 -4.66
CA PRO A 21 33.45 3.93 -5.24
C PRO A 21 34.28 2.97 -4.36
N ARG A 22 33.64 2.32 -3.39
CA ARG A 22 34.28 1.40 -2.43
C ARG A 22 34.20 -0.07 -2.85
N ALA A 23 33.40 -0.39 -3.87
CA ALA A 23 33.24 -1.74 -4.38
C ALA A 23 34.39 -2.13 -5.32
N LEU A 24 34.90 -3.36 -5.20
CA LEU A 24 35.92 -3.92 -6.10
C LEU A 24 35.52 -3.84 -7.59
N ALA A 25 34.22 -3.93 -7.89
CA ALA A 25 33.69 -3.81 -9.24
C ALA A 25 33.89 -2.40 -9.87
N CYS A 26 34.23 -1.40 -9.07
CA CYS A 26 34.41 -0.01 -9.53
C CYS A 26 35.89 0.40 -9.64
N GLN A 27 36.85 -0.51 -9.38
CA GLN A 27 38.28 -0.20 -9.40
C GLN A 27 38.77 0.05 -10.85
N GLY A 28 39.42 1.20 -11.08
CA GLY A 28 39.95 1.61 -12.40
C GLY A 28 38.98 2.35 -13.32
N LEU A 29 37.69 2.45 -12.95
CA LEU A 29 36.66 3.20 -13.71
C LEU A 29 36.60 4.68 -13.33
N PHE A 30 37.06 5.02 -12.13
CA PHE A 30 37.02 6.38 -11.57
C PHE A 30 38.41 6.77 -11.06
N SER A 31 38.71 8.06 -11.00
CA SER A 31 39.96 8.56 -10.41
C SER A 31 40.03 8.22 -8.90
N GLU A 32 41.25 8.09 -8.36
CA GLU A 32 41.49 7.64 -6.98
C GLU A 32 40.79 8.48 -5.90
N ASN A 33 40.45 9.74 -6.21
CA ASN A 33 39.74 10.67 -5.32
C ASN A 33 38.37 11.11 -5.88
N TYR A 34 37.72 10.26 -6.69
CA TYR A 34 36.41 10.58 -7.23
C TYR A 34 35.33 10.53 -6.13
N THR A 35 34.73 11.69 -5.87
CA THR A 35 33.61 11.85 -4.95
C THR A 35 32.41 12.46 -5.67
N ARG A 36 31.20 12.02 -5.29
CA ARG A 36 29.95 12.63 -5.73
C ARG A 36 29.04 12.90 -4.55
N PRO A 37 28.47 14.11 -4.44
CA PRO A 37 27.55 14.41 -3.35
C PRO A 37 26.26 13.58 -3.53
N VAL A 38 25.90 12.83 -2.49
CA VAL A 38 24.61 12.14 -2.41
C VAL A 38 23.64 13.01 -1.66
N TYR A 39 22.55 13.35 -2.34
CA TYR A 39 21.40 14.00 -1.74
C TYR A 39 20.35 12.95 -1.41
N GLY A 40 19.66 13.15 -0.31
CA GLY A 40 18.48 12.35 -0.01
C GLY A 40 17.54 13.06 0.92
N GLN A 41 16.53 12.32 1.36
CA GLN A 41 15.47 12.88 2.18
C GLN A 41 15.93 12.95 3.63
N ILE A 42 16.10 14.16 4.15
CA ILE A 42 16.44 14.43 5.54
C ILE A 42 15.25 15.07 6.26
N ALA A 43 15.20 14.95 7.57
CA ALA A 43 14.23 15.68 8.39
C ALA A 43 14.43 17.19 8.18
N SER A 44 13.34 17.94 8.06
CA SER A 44 13.39 19.40 7.95
C SER A 44 13.99 20.04 9.22
N ASP A 45 14.51 21.27 9.12
CA ASP A 45 15.07 21.97 10.28
C ASP A 45 14.08 22.11 11.44
N LEU A 46 12.78 22.27 11.16
CA LEU A 46 11.73 22.30 12.19
C LEU A 46 11.55 20.93 12.88
N SER A 47 11.69 19.84 12.11
CA SER A 47 11.67 18.47 12.63
C SER A 47 12.93 18.11 13.40
N SER A 48 14.08 18.73 13.10
CA SER A 48 15.32 18.52 13.85
C SER A 48 15.38 19.40 15.11
N TRP A 49 14.77 20.59 15.08
CA TRP A 49 14.69 21.51 16.23
C TRP A 49 13.77 21.00 17.34
N GLN A 50 12.61 20.43 16.98
CA GLN A 50 11.59 20.01 17.95
C GLN A 50 11.64 18.50 18.22
N SER A 51 12.79 17.98 18.64
CA SER A 51 12.99 16.65 19.25
C SER A 51 12.48 15.43 18.47
N SER A 52 13.02 14.25 18.78
CA SER A 52 12.56 12.96 18.24
C SER A 52 11.05 12.68 18.39
N LEU A 53 10.32 13.46 19.20
CA LEU A 53 8.89 13.30 19.50
C LEU A 53 7.98 13.61 18.31
N LEU A 54 8.19 14.69 17.55
CA LEU A 54 7.31 15.02 16.41
C LEU A 54 7.33 13.92 15.35
N SER A 55 8.52 13.42 15.02
CA SER A 55 8.69 12.31 14.07
C SER A 55 8.01 11.04 14.55
N LYS A 56 8.07 10.75 15.86
CA LYS A 56 7.39 9.58 16.47
C LYS A 56 5.87 9.73 16.43
N ILE A 57 5.34 10.89 16.82
CA ILE A 57 3.90 11.19 16.76
C ILE A 57 3.40 11.04 15.33
N TYR A 58 4.13 11.59 14.37
CA TYR A 58 3.79 11.46 12.96
C TYR A 58 3.77 9.99 12.50
N LEU A 59 4.78 9.19 12.84
CA LEU A 59 4.81 7.76 12.49
C LEU A 59 3.62 6.99 13.08
N VAL A 60 3.22 7.31 14.32
CA VAL A 60 2.03 6.72 14.95
C VAL A 60 0.76 7.16 14.20
N VAL A 61 0.62 8.45 13.93
CA VAL A 61 -0.55 9.00 13.22
C VAL A 61 -0.66 8.38 11.82
N ASP A 62 0.44 8.29 11.08
CA ASP A 62 0.45 7.68 9.75
C ASP A 62 0.17 6.17 9.80
N GLY A 63 0.79 5.45 10.73
CA GLY A 63 0.52 4.02 10.93
C GLY A 63 -0.95 3.75 11.26
N VAL A 64 -1.54 4.54 12.15
CA VAL A 64 -2.93 4.35 12.58
C VAL A 64 -3.91 4.84 11.53
N LEU A 65 -3.85 6.12 11.14
CA LEU A 65 -4.83 6.73 10.25
C LEU A 65 -4.70 6.25 8.80
N SER A 66 -3.48 6.05 8.30
CA SER A 66 -3.25 5.72 6.89
C SER A 66 -3.22 4.21 6.64
N LYS A 67 -2.98 3.37 7.65
CA LYS A 67 -2.87 1.90 7.47
C LYS A 67 -3.91 1.12 8.28
N ILE A 68 -3.92 1.25 9.61
CA ILE A 68 -4.78 0.42 10.47
C ILE A 68 -6.26 0.72 10.23
N ILE A 69 -6.64 1.99 10.24
CA ILE A 69 -8.04 2.40 10.07
C ILE A 69 -8.58 1.95 8.70
N PRO A 70 -7.93 2.24 7.56
CA PRO A 70 -8.37 1.76 6.26
C PRO A 70 -8.40 0.23 6.16
N ALA A 71 -7.42 -0.46 6.76
CA ALA A 71 -7.39 -1.92 6.77
C ALA A 71 -8.65 -2.51 7.41
N ILE A 72 -9.18 -1.92 8.49
CA ILE A 72 -10.39 -2.44 9.17
C ILE A 72 -11.68 -1.91 8.53
N ILE A 73 -11.71 -0.63 8.17
CA ILE A 73 -12.92 0.00 7.63
C ILE A 73 -13.28 -0.56 6.25
N PHE A 74 -12.29 -0.80 5.40
CA PHE A 74 -12.50 -1.30 4.03
C PHE A 74 -13.24 -2.65 3.95
N PRO A 75 -12.86 -3.72 4.68
CA PRO A 75 -13.60 -4.98 4.69
C PRO A 75 -14.99 -4.85 5.33
N VAL A 76 -15.16 -4.00 6.34
CA VAL A 76 -16.48 -3.75 6.95
C VAL A 76 -17.43 -3.12 5.93
N PHE A 77 -16.99 -2.07 5.23
CA PHE A 77 -17.78 -1.47 4.16
C PHE A 77 -18.05 -2.44 3.02
N THR A 78 -17.06 -3.24 2.65
CA THR A 78 -17.20 -4.27 1.62
C THR A 78 -18.26 -5.31 2.01
N PHE A 79 -18.26 -5.76 3.27
CA PHE A 79 -19.26 -6.70 3.78
C PHE A 79 -20.67 -6.09 3.77
N ILE A 80 -20.82 -4.84 4.22
CA ILE A 80 -22.09 -4.11 4.20
C ILE A 80 -22.59 -3.95 2.75
N LEU A 81 -21.72 -3.54 1.83
CA LEU A 81 -22.04 -3.36 0.41
C LEU A 81 -22.52 -4.67 -0.22
N ILE A 82 -21.80 -5.77 0.03
CA ILE A 82 -22.17 -7.11 -0.44
C ILE A 82 -23.54 -7.50 0.09
N ARG A 83 -23.80 -7.31 1.40
CA ARG A 83 -25.08 -7.66 2.01
C ARG A 83 -26.24 -6.86 1.41
N GLN A 84 -26.03 -5.57 1.17
CA GLN A 84 -27.03 -4.73 0.50
C GLN A 84 -27.25 -5.19 -0.94
N LEU A 85 -26.17 -5.44 -1.68
CA LEU A 85 -26.24 -5.91 -3.07
C LEU A 85 -26.98 -7.25 -3.17
N HIS A 86 -26.72 -8.19 -2.26
CA HIS A 86 -27.47 -9.45 -2.16
C HIS A 86 -28.95 -9.21 -1.86
N LYS A 87 -29.28 -8.34 -0.89
CA LYS A 87 -30.68 -8.01 -0.58
C LYS A 87 -31.43 -7.47 -1.81
N PHE A 88 -30.81 -6.56 -2.57
CA PHE A 88 -31.38 -6.04 -3.82
C PHE A 88 -31.44 -7.10 -4.92
N ALA A 89 -30.40 -7.94 -5.05
CA ALA A 89 -30.35 -9.01 -6.04
C ALA A 89 -31.41 -10.09 -5.78
N THR A 90 -31.57 -10.56 -4.53
CA THR A 90 -32.62 -11.53 -4.16
C THR A 90 -34.03 -10.99 -4.44
N ASN A 91 -34.26 -9.70 -4.21
CA ASN A 91 -35.53 -9.06 -4.53
C ASN A 91 -35.81 -9.05 -6.05
N ARG A 92 -34.75 -8.99 -6.87
CA ARG A 92 -34.82 -9.02 -8.35
C ARG A 92 -34.84 -10.45 -8.91
N GLU A 93 -34.17 -11.40 -8.27
CA GLU A 93 -34.13 -12.83 -8.66
C GLU A 93 -35.45 -13.56 -8.38
N ARG A 94 -36.28 -13.08 -7.44
CA ARG A 94 -37.69 -13.51 -7.36
C ARG A 94 -38.47 -13.32 -8.68
N MET A 95 -37.95 -12.53 -9.63
CA MET A 95 -38.51 -12.38 -10.98
C MET A 95 -37.74 -13.11 -12.10
N PHE A 96 -36.48 -13.56 -11.93
CA PHE A 96 -35.66 -14.16 -13.00
C PHE A 96 -34.67 -15.25 -12.53
N SER A 97 -34.55 -16.34 -13.30
CA SER A 97 -33.98 -17.66 -12.97
C SER A 97 -32.50 -17.74 -12.48
N GLY A 98 -32.21 -18.76 -11.66
CA GLY A 98 -31.08 -18.92 -10.72
C GLY A 98 -29.64 -19.06 -11.26
N LYS A 99 -29.38 -18.82 -12.55
CA LYS A 99 -27.99 -18.84 -13.09
C LYS A 99 -27.15 -17.66 -12.59
N ASN A 100 -27.79 -16.52 -12.30
CA ASN A 100 -27.14 -15.33 -11.77
C ASN A 100 -26.68 -15.49 -10.31
N GLN A 101 -27.36 -16.33 -9.53
CA GLN A 101 -27.11 -16.51 -8.10
C GLN A 101 -25.76 -17.18 -7.83
N GLN A 102 -25.41 -18.20 -8.63
CA GLN A 102 -24.17 -18.96 -8.46
C GLN A 102 -22.93 -18.12 -8.84
N GLN A 103 -23.03 -17.28 -9.86
CA GLN A 103 -21.99 -16.32 -10.25
C GLN A 103 -21.84 -15.18 -9.23
N SER A 104 -22.95 -14.65 -8.71
CA SER A 104 -22.98 -13.65 -7.64
C SER A 104 -22.29 -14.15 -6.35
N ASN A 105 -22.54 -15.40 -5.97
CA ASN A 105 -21.90 -16.05 -4.82
C ASN A 105 -20.38 -16.21 -5.00
N MET A 106 -19.92 -16.61 -6.18
CA MET A 106 -18.48 -16.72 -6.47
C MET A 106 -17.78 -15.36 -6.42
N THR A 107 -18.37 -14.34 -7.04
CA THR A 107 -17.88 -12.95 -7.00
C THR A 107 -17.82 -12.40 -5.57
N THR A 108 -18.88 -12.62 -4.79
CA THR A 108 -18.95 -12.21 -3.38
C THR A 108 -17.82 -12.84 -2.56
N ARG A 109 -17.59 -14.15 -2.74
CA ARG A 109 -16.51 -14.87 -2.04
C ARG A 109 -15.14 -14.32 -2.42
N LEU A 110 -14.91 -14.01 -3.70
CA LEU A 110 -13.64 -13.43 -4.17
C LEU A 110 -13.37 -12.06 -3.55
N VAL A 111 -14.38 -11.18 -3.51
CA VAL A 111 -14.27 -9.83 -2.91
C VAL A 111 -13.96 -9.93 -1.41
N ILE A 112 -14.60 -10.86 -0.69
CA ILE A 112 -14.35 -11.06 0.74
C ILE A 112 -12.93 -11.59 0.98
N CYS A 113 -12.49 -12.61 0.22
CA CYS A 113 -11.13 -13.15 0.33
C CYS A 113 -10.08 -12.06 0.11
N MET A 114 -10.30 -11.20 -0.88
CA MET A 114 -9.44 -10.07 -1.20
C MET A 114 -9.33 -9.05 -0.07
N ALA A 115 -10.47 -8.68 0.52
CA ALA A 115 -10.50 -7.73 1.64
C ALA A 115 -9.80 -8.30 2.89
N ILE A 116 -9.92 -9.61 3.13
CA ILE A 116 -9.22 -10.31 4.22
C ILE A 116 -7.71 -10.36 3.93
N SER A 117 -7.29 -10.70 2.72
CA SER A 117 -5.88 -10.71 2.34
C SER A 117 -5.25 -9.31 2.47
N TYR A 118 -5.98 -8.26 2.05
CA TYR A 118 -5.56 -6.88 2.22
C TYR A 118 -5.37 -6.53 3.70
N MET A 119 -6.32 -6.90 4.57
CA MET A 119 -6.18 -6.72 6.01
C MET A 119 -4.92 -7.38 6.56
N ILE A 120 -4.71 -8.66 6.24
CA ILE A 120 -3.60 -9.45 6.77
C ILE A 120 -2.26 -8.88 6.33
N SER A 121 -2.16 -8.29 5.13
CA SER A 121 -0.91 -7.70 4.66
C SER A 121 -0.67 -6.26 5.15
N VAL A 122 -1.72 -5.47 5.37
CA VAL A 122 -1.59 -4.04 5.73
C VAL A 122 -1.59 -3.82 7.25
N LEU A 123 -2.29 -4.66 8.03
CA LEU A 123 -2.28 -4.55 9.49
C LEU A 123 -0.87 -4.70 10.11
N PRO A 124 -0.06 -5.71 9.75
CA PRO A 124 1.30 -5.84 10.27
C PRO A 124 2.16 -4.62 9.92
N LEU A 125 1.95 -4.05 8.73
CA LEU A 125 2.65 -2.83 8.32
C LEU A 125 2.30 -1.67 9.25
N GLY A 126 1.02 -1.43 9.53
CA GLY A 126 0.59 -0.39 10.48
C GLY A 126 1.16 -0.57 11.89
N VAL A 127 1.22 -1.81 12.38
CA VAL A 127 1.84 -2.15 13.67
C VAL A 127 3.34 -1.84 13.67
N LEU A 128 4.05 -2.15 12.59
CA LEU A 128 5.49 -1.86 12.45
C LEU A 128 5.78 -0.35 12.45
N TYR A 129 4.89 0.48 11.92
CA TYR A 129 4.99 1.95 12.01
C TYR A 129 4.93 2.44 13.46
N VAL A 130 3.98 1.90 14.25
CA VAL A 130 3.87 2.22 15.68
C VAL A 130 5.07 1.68 16.45
N HIS A 131 5.52 0.46 16.15
CA HIS A 131 6.72 -0.13 16.76
C HIS A 131 7.97 0.72 16.49
N GLN A 132 8.15 1.20 15.26
CA GLN A 132 9.27 2.07 14.90
C GLN A 132 9.22 3.40 15.68
N ALA A 133 8.05 3.96 15.93
CA ALA A 133 7.90 5.16 16.75
C ALA A 133 8.28 4.92 18.23
N LEU A 134 8.03 3.72 18.76
CA LEU A 134 8.35 3.36 20.14
C LEU A 134 9.83 3.03 20.36
N CYS A 135 10.56 2.63 19.31
CA CYS A 135 12.01 2.38 19.41
C CYS A 135 12.77 3.61 19.93
N GLN A 136 13.63 3.39 20.93
CA GLN A 136 14.51 4.42 21.51
C GLN A 136 15.98 4.24 21.08
N ASN A 137 16.35 3.05 20.60
CA ASN A 137 17.73 2.71 20.22
C ASN A 137 17.88 2.60 18.69
N ASN A 138 19.07 2.95 18.18
CA ASN A 138 19.38 2.89 16.75
C ASN A 138 19.26 1.48 16.16
N ILE A 139 19.63 0.44 16.94
CA ILE A 139 19.52 -0.97 16.51
C ILE A 139 18.04 -1.34 16.33
N CYS A 140 17.19 -1.03 17.31
CA CYS A 140 15.73 -1.26 17.24
C CYS A 140 15.11 -0.55 16.03
N SER A 141 15.50 0.70 15.78
CA SER A 141 14.99 1.48 14.65
C SER A 141 15.41 0.88 13.30
N SER A 142 16.66 0.40 13.18
CA SER A 142 17.16 -0.23 11.95
C SER A 142 16.43 -1.54 11.66
N GLU A 143 16.26 -2.40 12.67
CA GLU A 143 15.54 -3.67 12.52
C GLU A 143 14.06 -3.45 12.16
N ALA A 144 13.39 -2.52 12.86
CA ALA A 144 12.00 -2.17 12.56
C ALA A 144 11.83 -1.64 11.13
N PHE A 145 12.80 -0.85 10.65
CA PHE A 145 12.80 -0.33 9.29
C PHE A 145 12.98 -1.44 8.25
N ASN A 146 13.89 -2.38 8.47
CA ASN A 146 14.08 -3.54 7.58
C ASN A 146 12.81 -4.41 7.50
N MET A 147 12.17 -4.69 8.64
CA MET A 147 10.91 -5.43 8.69
C MET A 147 9.77 -4.68 7.99
N MET A 148 9.75 -3.35 8.10
CA MET A 148 8.80 -2.50 7.39
C MET A 148 8.98 -2.62 5.88
N LEU A 149 10.21 -2.55 5.37
CA LEU A 149 10.48 -2.68 3.92
C LEU A 149 9.96 -4.01 3.36
N VAL A 150 10.24 -5.12 4.04
CA VAL A 150 9.74 -6.45 3.63
C VAL A 150 8.22 -6.47 3.59
N THR A 151 7.58 -5.94 4.63
CA THR A 151 6.11 -5.91 4.73
C THR A 151 5.47 -5.00 3.68
N ILE A 152 6.14 -3.89 3.31
CA ILE A 152 5.69 -3.01 2.22
C ILE A 152 5.63 -3.79 0.90
N VAL A 153 6.67 -4.59 0.59
CA VAL A 153 6.69 -5.40 -0.64
C VAL A 153 5.56 -6.43 -0.66
N ILE A 154 5.27 -7.06 0.49
CA ILE A 154 4.15 -8.01 0.59
C ILE A 154 2.81 -7.28 0.38
N SER A 155 2.64 -6.11 0.99
CA SER A 155 1.42 -5.31 0.84
C SER A 155 1.22 -4.73 -0.56
N SER A 156 2.28 -4.45 -1.31
CA SER A 156 2.16 -4.02 -2.70
C SER A 156 1.76 -5.19 -3.60
N ALA A 157 2.26 -6.39 -3.32
CA ALA A 157 1.86 -7.61 -4.02
C ALA A 157 0.36 -7.89 -3.86
N THR A 158 -0.24 -7.65 -2.69
CA THR A 158 -1.69 -7.79 -2.53
C THR A 158 -2.48 -6.77 -3.35
N THR A 159 -1.93 -5.58 -3.58
CA THR A 159 -2.56 -4.58 -4.47
C THR A 159 -2.60 -5.06 -5.92
N ILE A 160 -1.57 -5.78 -6.39
CA ILE A 160 -1.55 -6.37 -7.74
C ILE A 160 -2.70 -7.37 -7.93
N THR A 161 -3.11 -8.07 -6.86
CA THR A 161 -4.25 -9.00 -6.92
C THR A 161 -5.59 -8.31 -7.16
N HIS A 162 -5.71 -6.99 -6.94
CA HIS A 162 -6.92 -6.23 -7.27
C HIS A 162 -7.24 -6.31 -8.77
N PHE A 163 -6.23 -6.26 -9.64
CA PHE A 163 -6.41 -6.24 -11.09
C PHE A 163 -7.15 -7.49 -11.64
N PRO A 164 -6.69 -8.72 -11.40
CA PRO A 164 -7.39 -9.92 -11.87
C PRO A 164 -8.78 -10.06 -11.23
N ILE A 165 -8.99 -9.53 -10.03
CA ILE A 165 -10.29 -9.58 -9.34
C ILE A 165 -11.28 -8.59 -9.96
N CYS A 166 -10.87 -7.35 -10.22
CA CYS A 166 -11.67 -6.38 -10.97
C CYS A 166 -12.04 -6.91 -12.36
N PHE A 167 -11.10 -7.57 -13.04
CA PHE A 167 -11.36 -8.28 -14.29
C PHE A 167 -12.35 -9.43 -14.10
N ALA A 168 -12.23 -10.20 -13.01
CA ALA A 168 -13.13 -11.33 -12.74
C ALA A 168 -14.58 -10.88 -12.44
N ILE A 169 -14.76 -9.72 -11.81
CA ILE A 169 -16.07 -9.27 -11.32
C ILE A 169 -16.85 -8.50 -12.38
N SER A 170 -16.18 -7.64 -13.15
CA SER A 170 -16.86 -6.75 -14.07
C SER A 170 -17.02 -7.38 -15.45
N THR A 171 -18.23 -7.83 -15.76
CA THR A 171 -18.62 -8.25 -17.11
C THR A 171 -18.44 -7.12 -18.12
N GLN A 172 -18.64 -5.87 -17.71
CA GLN A 172 -18.39 -4.67 -18.52
C GLN A 172 -16.89 -4.52 -18.82
N TYR A 173 -16.02 -4.68 -17.81
CA TYR A 173 -14.56 -4.60 -17.99
C TYR A 173 -14.03 -5.71 -18.90
N ARG A 174 -14.53 -6.95 -18.73
CA ARG A 174 -14.18 -8.08 -19.62
C ARG A 174 -14.59 -7.80 -21.06
N ASN A 175 -15.77 -7.22 -21.29
CA ASN A 175 -16.24 -6.89 -22.63
C ASN A 175 -15.41 -5.76 -23.26
N THR A 176 -15.07 -4.72 -22.50
CA THR A 176 -14.20 -3.64 -22.99
C THR A 176 -12.80 -4.15 -23.35
N VAL A 177 -12.18 -4.97 -22.51
CA VAL A 177 -10.85 -5.55 -22.78
C VAL A 177 -10.88 -6.51 -23.98
N LYS A 178 -11.92 -7.35 -24.10
CA LYS A 178 -12.07 -8.24 -25.26
C LYS A 178 -12.28 -7.45 -26.55
N ASN A 179 -13.06 -6.37 -26.51
CA ASN A 179 -13.24 -5.48 -27.65
C ASN A 179 -11.93 -4.77 -28.02
N PHE A 180 -11.17 -4.29 -27.03
CA PHE A 180 -9.88 -3.65 -27.25
C PHE A 180 -8.83 -4.61 -27.84
N LEU A 181 -8.83 -5.87 -27.40
CA LEU A 181 -7.94 -6.93 -27.88
C LEU A 181 -8.47 -7.63 -29.16
N GLY A 182 -9.60 -7.21 -29.72
CA GLY A 182 -10.19 -7.81 -30.92
C GLY A 182 -10.68 -9.26 -30.76
N ILE A 183 -10.80 -9.75 -29.52
CA ILE A 183 -11.27 -11.11 -29.23
C ILE A 183 -12.79 -11.11 -29.31
N LYS A 184 -13.34 -11.53 -30.45
CA LYS A 184 -14.81 -11.70 -30.61
C LYS A 184 -15.33 -12.70 -29.56
N ALA A 185 -16.25 -12.24 -28.71
CA ALA A 185 -16.99 -13.13 -27.82
C ALA A 185 -17.84 -14.08 -28.67
N LYS A 186 -17.62 -15.39 -28.51
CA LYS A 186 -18.52 -16.41 -29.06
C LYS A 186 -19.85 -16.29 -28.30
N ILE A 187 -20.90 -15.95 -29.05
CA ILE A 187 -22.31 -15.95 -28.60
C ILE A 187 -22.68 -17.36 -28.17
#